data_AF-A0A7H4MCW4-F1
#
_entry.id   AF-A0A7H4MCW4-F1
#
_cell.length_a   1.000
_cell.length_b   1.000
_cell.length_c   1.000
_cell.angle_alpha   90.00
_cell.angle_beta   90.00
_cell.angle_gamma   90.00
#
_symmetry.space_group_name_H-M   'P 1'
#
loop_
_entity.id
_entity.type
_entity.pdbx_description
1 polymer ?
#
loop_
_entity_poly.entity_id
_entity_poly.type
_entity_poly.pdbx_seq_one_letter_code
_entity_poly.pdbx_strand_id
1 'polypeptide(L)'
;MSELLSIALFLASVVLYAWKAGRNTWWFAATLTVLGLFVVLNITLYASDYFTGDGINDAVLYTLTNSLTGAGIGKYILPGVGVGVALVAVFGALGWVLRRRRHHPHHVGYSLAALLLALASVDASPAFHQISELVKSQSREGDPDFAAYYKEPSKRIDNPQLNLVYIYGESLERTYFDNDAFPNLTPELGK
;
A
#
# COMPACT_ATOMS: atom_id res chain seq x y z
N MET A 1 9.75 -3.43 -13.39
CA MET A 1 9.24 -3.95 -14.69
C MET A 1 7.73 -4.11 -14.71
N SER A 2 7.09 -4.52 -13.60
CA SER A 2 5.63 -4.68 -13.46
C SER A 2 4.83 -3.40 -13.70
N GLU A 3 5.29 -2.24 -13.21
CA GLU A 3 4.56 -0.98 -13.35
C GLU A 3 4.34 -0.55 -14.80
N LEU A 4 5.42 -0.49 -15.61
CA LEU A 4 5.34 -0.14 -17.03
C LEU A 4 4.45 -1.11 -17.82
N LEU A 5 4.53 -2.41 -17.51
CA LEU A 5 3.70 -3.43 -18.12
C LEU A 5 2.21 -3.19 -17.79
N SER A 6 1.90 -2.93 -16.52
CA SER A 6 0.54 -2.66 -16.06
C SER A 6 -0.07 -1.42 -16.75
N ILE A 7 0.72 -0.35 -16.90
CA ILE A 7 0.29 0.87 -17.61
C ILE A 7 0.08 0.60 -19.11
N ALA A 8 0.98 -0.18 -19.74
CA ALA A 8 0.84 -0.53 -21.15
C ALA A 8 -0.44 -1.36 -21.40
N LEU A 9 -0.74 -2.33 -20.52
CA LEU A 9 -1.97 -3.14 -20.58
C LEU A 9 -3.22 -2.29 -20.35
N PHE A 10 -3.17 -1.34 -19.42
CA PHE A 10 -4.25 -0.38 -19.16
C PHE A 10 -4.55 0.47 -20.40
N LEU A 11 -3.51 1.06 -21.02
CA LEU A 11 -3.67 1.87 -22.23
C LEU A 11 -4.16 1.03 -23.41
N ALA A 12 -3.65 -0.19 -23.57
CA ALA A 12 -4.10 -1.12 -24.60
C ALA A 12 -5.59 -1.47 -24.44
N SER A 13 -6.05 -1.70 -23.20
CA SER A 13 -7.46 -1.92 -22.89
C SER A 13 -8.33 -0.72 -23.28
N VAL A 14 -7.93 0.49 -22.89
CA VAL A 14 -8.64 1.74 -23.20
C VAL A 14 -8.76 1.95 -24.71
N VAL A 15 -7.65 1.80 -25.46
CA VAL A 15 -7.63 1.99 -26.91
C VAL A 15 -8.47 0.93 -27.62
N LEU A 16 -8.33 -0.34 -27.23
CA LEU A 16 -9.07 -1.45 -27.83
C LEU A 16 -10.57 -1.30 -27.59
N TYR A 17 -10.98 -0.91 -26.38
CA TYR A 17 -12.37 -0.64 -26.07
C TYR A 17 -12.89 0.57 -26.86
N ALA A 18 -12.17 1.69 -26.84
CA ALA A 18 -12.60 2.93 -27.49
C ALA A 18 -12.68 2.83 -29.03
N TRP A 19 -11.92 1.94 -29.67
CA TRP A 19 -11.89 1.80 -31.12
C TRP A 19 -12.83 0.71 -31.66
N LYS A 20 -13.02 -0.39 -30.92
CA LYS A 20 -13.70 -1.58 -31.44
C LYS A 20 -14.80 -2.15 -30.54
N ALA A 21 -14.92 -1.72 -29.28
CA ALA A 21 -15.97 -2.21 -28.40
C ALA A 21 -17.27 -1.44 -28.61
N GLY A 22 -18.37 -2.20 -28.73
CA GLY A 22 -19.67 -1.64 -29.10
C GLY A 22 -20.60 -1.39 -27.91
N ARG A 23 -21.80 -0.93 -28.27
CA ARG A 23 -22.88 -0.27 -27.51
C ARG A 23 -23.40 -0.91 -26.20
N ASN A 24 -22.92 -2.07 -25.74
CA ASN A 24 -23.52 -2.74 -24.57
C ASN A 24 -23.12 -2.04 -23.26
N THR A 25 -24.13 -1.55 -22.53
CA THR A 25 -23.99 -0.90 -21.23
C THR A 25 -23.31 -1.81 -20.19
N TRP A 26 -23.51 -3.13 -20.28
CA TRP A 26 -22.90 -4.08 -19.35
C TRP A 26 -21.38 -4.18 -19.54
N TRP A 27 -20.91 -4.39 -20.77
CA TRP A 27 -19.47 -4.42 -21.08
C TRP A 27 -18.80 -3.08 -20.75
N PHE A 28 -19.48 -1.97 -21.02
CA PHE A 28 -19.00 -0.65 -20.66
C PHE A 28 -18.83 -0.50 -19.15
N ALA A 29 -19.86 -0.87 -18.37
CA ALA A 29 -19.82 -0.78 -16.92
C ALA A 29 -18.72 -1.69 -16.33
N ALA A 30 -18.60 -2.92 -16.83
CA ALA A 30 -17.56 -3.85 -16.39
C ALA A 30 -16.15 -3.30 -16.66
N THR A 31 -15.85 -2.88 -17.90
CA THR A 31 -14.53 -2.35 -18.25
C THR A 31 -14.23 -1.05 -17.49
N LEU A 32 -15.20 -0.13 -17.38
CA LEU A 32 -15.03 1.11 -16.61
C LEU A 32 -14.75 0.83 -15.13
N THR A 33 -15.41 -0.17 -14.55
CA THR A 33 -15.20 -0.56 -13.15
C THR A 33 -13.79 -1.10 -12.93
N VAL A 34 -13.30 -1.98 -13.81
CA VAL A 34 -11.95 -2.55 -13.68
C VAL A 34 -10.87 -1.49 -13.90
N LEU A 35 -11.02 -0.62 -14.90
CA LEU A 35 -10.10 0.50 -15.12
C LEU A 35 -10.14 1.50 -13.96
N GLY A 36 -11.33 1.76 -13.41
CA GLY A 36 -11.50 2.59 -12.22
C GLY A 36 -10.80 2.00 -10.99
N LEU A 37 -10.94 0.69 -10.78
CA LEU A 37 -10.24 -0.03 -9.72
C LEU A 37 -8.72 0.09 -9.87
N PHE A 38 -8.18 -0.09 -11.09
CA PHE A 38 -6.76 0.10 -11.36
C PHE A 38 -6.26 1.49 -10.95
N VAL A 39 -7.02 2.54 -11.30
CA VAL A 39 -6.68 3.93 -10.93
C VAL A 39 -6.67 4.12 -9.42
N VAL A 40 -7.71 3.64 -8.73
CA VAL A 40 -7.81 3.74 -7.26
C VAL A 40 -6.67 3.01 -6.57
N LEU A 41 -6.31 1.81 -7.05
CA LEU A 41 -5.19 1.04 -6.51
C LEU A 41 -3.86 1.78 -6.65
N ASN A 42 -3.57 2.34 -7.83
CA ASN A 42 -2.33 3.10 -8.04
C ASN A 42 -2.29 4.40 -7.22
N ILE A 43 -3.40 5.13 -7.11
CA ILE A 43 -3.48 6.31 -6.23
C ILE A 43 -3.22 5.91 -4.78
N THR A 44 -3.78 4.78 -4.33
CA THR A 44 -3.56 4.27 -2.97
C THR A 44 -2.09 3.90 -2.75
N LEU A 45 -1.43 3.33 -3.76
CA LEU A 45 0.00 3.04 -3.71
C LEU A 45 0.83 4.32 -3.55
N TYR A 46 0.63 5.32 -4.42
CA TYR A 46 1.37 6.58 -4.34
C TYR A 46 1.06 7.36 -3.06
N ALA A 47 -0.19 7.33 -2.59
CA ALA A 47 -0.56 7.96 -1.33
C ALA A 47 0.12 7.26 -0.14
N SER A 48 0.12 5.92 -0.14
CA SER A 48 0.81 5.13 0.88
C SER A 48 2.31 5.43 0.88
N ASP A 49 2.95 5.40 -0.28
CA ASP A 49 4.37 5.73 -0.45
C ASP A 49 4.71 7.15 0.02
N TYR A 50 3.84 8.11 -0.22
CA TYR A 50 4.00 9.47 0.31
C TYR A 50 4.00 9.52 1.86
N PHE A 51 3.28 8.62 2.53
CA PHE A 51 3.21 8.57 3.99
C PHE A 51 4.26 7.67 4.64
N THR A 52 4.61 6.54 4.03
CA THR A 52 5.47 5.51 4.62
C THR A 52 6.83 5.38 3.95
N GLY A 53 6.99 5.87 2.72
CA GLY A 53 8.20 5.73 1.91
C GLY A 53 8.44 4.30 1.38
N ASP A 54 7.48 3.39 1.57
CA ASP A 54 7.62 1.97 1.25
C ASP A 54 6.29 1.36 0.71
N GLY A 55 5.48 2.16 0.03
CA GLY A 55 4.19 1.73 -0.53
C GLY A 55 3.17 1.19 0.49
N ILE A 56 2.36 0.22 0.07
CA ILE A 56 1.23 -0.36 0.83
C ILE A 56 1.72 -1.53 1.69
N ASN A 57 1.96 -1.26 2.97
CA ASN A 57 2.43 -2.25 3.95
C ASN A 57 1.75 -2.06 5.32
N ASP A 58 2.13 -2.87 6.32
CA ASP A 58 1.58 -2.79 7.67
C ASP A 58 1.80 -1.42 8.34
N ALA A 59 2.85 -0.69 7.97
CA ALA A 59 3.10 0.66 8.47
C ALA A 59 2.01 1.64 8.05
N VAL A 60 1.43 1.49 6.86
CA VAL A 60 0.29 2.30 6.39
C VAL A 60 -0.93 2.04 7.28
N LEU A 61 -1.24 0.76 7.53
CA LEU A 61 -2.37 0.39 8.39
C LEU A 61 -2.18 0.94 9.81
N TYR A 62 -0.98 0.80 10.38
CA TYR A 62 -0.68 1.32 11.71
C TYR A 62 -0.77 2.85 11.77
N THR A 63 -0.29 3.54 10.73
CA THR A 63 -0.36 5.00 10.65
C THR A 63 -1.81 5.48 10.57
N LEU A 64 -2.64 4.83 9.75
CA LEU A 64 -4.06 5.17 9.60
C LEU A 64 -4.88 4.85 10.86
N THR A 65 -4.54 3.77 11.58
CA THR A 65 -5.33 3.32 12.74
C THR A 65 -4.90 3.96 14.05
N ASN A 66 -3.60 4.09 14.28
CA ASN A 66 -3.05 4.48 15.59
C ASN A 66 -2.41 5.86 15.60
N SER A 67 -1.84 6.31 14.47
CA SER A 67 -1.13 7.61 14.40
C SER A 67 -2.07 8.79 14.13
N LEU A 68 -3.28 8.54 13.61
CA LEU A 68 -4.28 9.59 13.35
C LEU A 68 -4.96 10.12 14.63
N THR A 69 -4.94 9.39 15.74
CA THR A 69 -5.44 9.84 17.04
C THR A 69 -4.54 10.91 17.64
N GLY A 70 -4.88 12.18 17.38
CA GLY A 70 -4.12 13.35 17.84
C GLY A 70 -3.30 14.06 16.76
N ALA A 71 -3.23 13.51 15.54
CA ALA A 71 -2.63 14.18 14.40
C ALA A 71 -3.54 15.33 13.90
N GLY A 72 -2.94 16.49 13.60
CA GLY A 72 -3.67 17.61 13.00
C GLY A 72 -4.19 17.28 11.61
N ILE A 73 -5.44 16.80 11.51
CA ILE A 73 -6.07 16.34 10.26
C ILE A 73 -6.14 17.45 9.20
N GLY A 74 -6.12 18.72 9.61
CA GLY A 74 -6.22 19.89 8.72
C GLY A 74 -5.24 19.89 7.55
N LYS A 75 -4.02 19.36 7.73
CA LYS A 75 -3.01 19.29 6.66
C LYS A 75 -3.32 18.27 5.56
N TYR A 76 -4.24 17.33 5.80
CA TYR A 76 -4.60 16.26 4.86
C TYR A 76 -5.89 16.56 4.08
N ILE A 77 -6.65 17.58 4.46
CA ILE A 77 -7.91 17.94 3.78
C ILE A 77 -7.64 18.36 2.33
N LEU A 78 -6.66 19.24 2.12
CA LEU A 78 -6.34 19.75 0.77
C LEU A 78 -5.83 18.64 -0.17
N PRO A 79 -4.86 17.78 0.22
CA PRO A 79 -4.51 16.59 -0.55
C PRO A 79 -5.70 15.67 -0.80
N GLY A 80 -6.55 15.43 0.21
CA GLY A 80 -7.73 14.57 0.08
C GLY A 80 -8.74 15.09 -0.95
N VAL A 81 -9.05 16.40 -0.92
CA VAL A 81 -9.90 17.03 -1.93
C VAL A 81 -9.26 16.97 -3.31
N GLY A 82 -7.95 17.20 -3.41
CA GLY A 82 -7.19 17.07 -4.66
C GLY A 82 -7.32 15.67 -5.27
N VAL A 83 -7.15 14.63 -4.46
CA VAL A 83 -7.36 13.23 -4.89
C VAL A 83 -8.80 12.98 -5.33
N GLY A 84 -9.78 13.49 -4.59
CA GLY A 84 -11.19 13.37 -4.96
C GLY A 84 -11.52 14.00 -6.31
N VAL A 85 -11.04 15.23 -6.55
CA VAL A 85 -11.21 15.94 -7.83
C VAL A 85 -10.50 15.20 -8.96
N ALA A 86 -9.27 14.74 -8.72
CA ALA A 86 -8.51 13.96 -9.71
C ALA A 86 -9.23 12.67 -10.10
N LEU A 87 -9.79 11.94 -9.13
CA LEU A 87 -10.59 10.74 -9.38
C LEU A 87 -11.80 11.06 -10.26
N VAL A 88 -12.59 12.07 -9.90
CA VAL A 88 -13.77 12.47 -10.69
C VAL A 88 -13.36 12.85 -12.12
N ALA A 89 -12.27 13.58 -12.29
CA ALA A 89 -11.75 13.96 -13.60
C ALA A 89 -11.31 12.73 -14.42
N VAL A 90 -10.61 11.76 -13.80
CA VAL A 90 -10.16 10.53 -14.47
C VAL A 90 -11.35 9.66 -14.86
N PHE A 91 -12.31 9.43 -13.97
CA PHE A 91 -13.53 8.68 -14.29
C PHE A 91 -14.34 9.35 -15.40
N GLY A 92 -14.46 10.69 -15.36
CA GLY A 92 -15.10 11.47 -16.41
C GLY A 92 -14.38 11.35 -17.76
N ALA A 93 -13.04 11.46 -17.75
CA ALA A 93 -12.21 11.33 -18.94
C ALA A 93 -12.28 9.91 -19.54
N LEU A 94 -12.16 8.86 -18.72
CA LEU A 94 -12.33 7.48 -19.14
C LEU A 94 -13.73 7.26 -19.72
N GLY A 95 -14.77 7.67 -19.01
CA GLY A 95 -16.15 7.59 -19.49
C GLY A 95 -16.37 8.31 -20.82
N TRP A 96 -15.74 9.47 -21.01
CA TRP A 96 -15.78 10.23 -22.27
C TRP A 96 -15.01 9.53 -23.38
N VAL A 97 -13.77 9.09 -23.15
CA VAL A 97 -12.92 8.39 -24.13
C VAL A 97 -13.61 7.10 -24.61
N LEU A 98 -14.10 6.28 -23.68
CA LEU A 98 -14.81 5.03 -24.00
C LEU A 98 -16.12 5.29 -24.75
N ARG A 99 -16.73 6.49 -24.65
CA ARG A 99 -17.96 6.87 -25.37
C ARG A 99 -17.74 7.71 -26.62
N ARG A 100 -16.52 8.18 -26.91
CA ARG A 100 -16.24 9.16 -27.97
C ARG A 100 -16.50 8.64 -29.39
N ARG A 101 -16.41 7.33 -29.63
CA ARG A 101 -16.58 6.73 -30.97
C ARG A 101 -17.80 5.78 -31.03
N ARG A 102 -19.00 6.38 -31.03
CA ARG A 102 -20.30 5.69 -31.02
C ARG A 102 -20.72 4.97 -32.33
N HIS A 103 -19.92 5.02 -33.39
CA HIS A 103 -20.37 4.68 -34.76
C HIS A 103 -19.82 3.37 -35.36
N HIS A 104 -19.12 2.52 -34.60
CA HIS A 104 -18.60 1.25 -35.13
C HIS A 104 -19.52 0.04 -34.85
N PRO A 105 -19.62 -0.91 -35.79
CA PRO A 105 -20.39 -2.13 -35.61
C PRO A 105 -19.82 -2.97 -34.46
N HIS A 106 -20.73 -3.62 -33.73
CA HIS A 106 -20.46 -4.26 -32.46
C HIS A 106 -19.71 -5.60 -32.63
N HIS A 107 -18.64 -5.78 -31.86
CA HIS A 107 -17.93 -7.06 -31.76
C HIS A 107 -17.65 -7.42 -30.30
N VAL A 108 -18.36 -8.44 -29.79
CA VAL A 108 -18.25 -8.93 -28.40
C VAL A 108 -16.83 -9.40 -28.08
N GLY A 109 -16.12 -10.00 -29.04
CA GLY A 109 -14.75 -10.49 -28.85
C GLY A 109 -13.76 -9.39 -28.47
N TYR A 110 -13.87 -8.19 -29.05
CA TYR A 110 -13.01 -7.07 -28.67
C TYR A 110 -13.39 -6.49 -27.30
N SER A 111 -14.67 -6.54 -26.92
CA SER A 111 -15.10 -6.10 -25.58
C SER A 111 -14.56 -7.03 -24.49
N LEU A 112 -14.58 -8.35 -24.75
CA LEU A 112 -13.97 -9.35 -23.88
C LEU A 112 -12.44 -9.18 -23.82
N ALA A 113 -11.77 -9.00 -24.95
CA ALA A 113 -10.32 -8.76 -25.00
C ALA A 113 -9.92 -7.50 -24.22
N ALA A 114 -10.69 -6.41 -24.33
CA ALA A 114 -10.45 -5.19 -23.54
C ALA A 114 -10.60 -5.46 -22.04
N LEU A 115 -11.63 -6.21 -21.63
CA LEU A 115 -11.81 -6.58 -20.23
C LEU A 115 -10.67 -7.44 -19.70
N LEU A 116 -10.22 -8.44 -20.48
CA LEU A 116 -9.08 -9.28 -20.10
C LEU A 116 -7.79 -8.47 -19.96
N LEU A 117 -7.55 -7.51 -20.88
CA LEU A 117 -6.41 -6.60 -20.76
C LEU A 117 -6.51 -5.69 -19.52
N ALA A 118 -7.72 -5.22 -19.19
CA ALA A 118 -7.94 -4.42 -17.98
C ALA A 118 -7.66 -5.25 -16.72
N LEU A 119 -8.14 -6.49 -16.66
CA LEU A 119 -7.87 -7.41 -15.55
C LEU A 119 -6.38 -7.73 -15.44
N ALA A 120 -5.71 -8.00 -16.56
CA ALA A 120 -4.27 -8.23 -16.60
C ALA A 120 -3.47 -7.01 -16.14
N SER A 121 -3.96 -5.79 -16.39
CA SER A 121 -3.32 -4.57 -15.88
C SER A 121 -3.39 -4.47 -14.36
N VAL A 122 -4.52 -4.87 -13.76
CA VAL A 122 -4.69 -4.91 -12.29
C VAL A 122 -3.77 -5.96 -11.70
N ASP A 123 -3.76 -7.18 -12.25
CA ASP A 123 -2.94 -8.29 -11.76
C ASP A 123 -1.44 -7.96 -11.83
N ALA A 124 -0.97 -7.33 -12.91
CA ALA A 124 0.42 -6.92 -13.06
C ALA A 124 0.81 -5.68 -12.24
N SER A 125 -0.13 -5.03 -11.55
CA SER A 125 0.14 -3.77 -10.84
C SER A 125 0.88 -4.01 -9.51
N PRO A 126 1.90 -3.18 -9.17
CA PRO A 126 2.57 -3.28 -7.86
C PRO A 126 1.60 -3.13 -6.68
N ALA A 127 0.60 -2.25 -6.83
CA ALA A 127 -0.42 -2.00 -5.81
C ALA A 127 -1.22 -3.27 -5.44
N PHE A 128 -1.63 -4.05 -6.45
CA PHE A 128 -2.36 -5.28 -6.23
C PHE A 128 -1.49 -6.35 -5.55
N HIS A 129 -0.24 -6.49 -5.96
CA HIS A 129 0.71 -7.40 -5.33
C HIS A 129 0.94 -7.05 -3.85
N GLN A 130 1.19 -5.78 -3.53
CA GLN A 130 1.42 -5.34 -2.15
C GLN A 130 0.19 -5.55 -1.26
N ILE A 131 -1.01 -5.21 -1.74
CA ILE A 131 -2.25 -5.49 -1.00
C ILE A 131 -2.45 -7.01 -0.82
N SER A 132 -2.20 -7.81 -1.86
CA SER A 132 -2.30 -9.27 -1.75
C SER A 132 -1.31 -9.83 -0.73
N GLU A 133 -0.09 -9.31 -0.67
CA GLU A 133 0.91 -9.73 0.30
C GLU A 133 0.51 -9.31 1.72
N LEU A 134 0.01 -8.09 1.89
CA LEU A 134 -0.51 -7.59 3.16
C LEU A 134 -1.69 -8.41 3.69
N VAL A 135 -2.64 -8.77 2.82
CA VAL A 135 -3.75 -9.65 3.21
C VAL A 135 -3.23 -11.04 3.59
N LYS A 136 -2.26 -11.58 2.84
CA LYS A 136 -1.64 -12.88 3.13
C LYS A 136 -0.84 -12.84 4.44
N SER A 137 -0.13 -11.76 4.74
CA SER A 137 0.65 -11.63 5.97
C SER A 137 -0.28 -11.57 7.19
N GLN A 138 -1.37 -10.82 7.11
CA GLN A 138 -2.37 -10.73 8.18
C GLN A 138 -3.16 -12.03 8.37
N SER A 139 -3.34 -12.81 7.30
CA SER A 139 -4.05 -14.10 7.36
C SER A 139 -3.16 -15.26 7.79
N ARG A 140 -1.84 -15.09 7.75
CA ARG A 140 -0.89 -16.09 8.29
C ARG A 140 -1.03 -16.01 9.81
N GLU A 141 -1.51 -17.09 10.42
CA GLU A 141 -1.36 -17.27 11.87
C GLU A 141 0.13 -17.03 12.18
N GLY A 142 0.39 -16.04 13.03
CA GLY A 142 1.74 -15.58 13.33
C GLY A 142 2.64 -16.75 13.73
N ASP A 143 3.90 -16.69 13.31
CA ASP A 143 4.89 -17.72 13.60
C ASP A 143 4.84 -18.08 15.10
N PRO A 144 4.53 -19.34 15.46
CA PRO A 144 4.40 -19.76 16.86
C PRO A 144 5.72 -19.65 17.64
N ASP A 145 6.82 -19.33 16.97
CA ASP A 145 8.13 -19.16 17.58
C ASP A 145 8.20 -17.97 18.55
N PHE A 146 7.43 -16.90 18.35
CA PHE A 146 7.36 -15.80 19.33
C PHE A 146 6.91 -16.33 20.69
N ALA A 147 5.86 -17.16 20.73
CA ALA A 147 5.41 -17.78 21.97
C ALA A 147 6.42 -18.81 22.52
N ALA A 148 7.25 -19.42 21.65
CA ALA A 148 8.31 -20.33 22.07
C ALA A 148 9.50 -19.60 22.74
N TYR A 149 9.83 -18.39 22.28
CA TYR A 149 10.94 -17.59 22.80
C TYR A 149 10.53 -16.55 23.84
N TYR A 150 9.27 -16.13 23.83
CA TYR A 150 8.73 -15.17 24.80
C TYR A 150 8.58 -15.85 26.17
N LYS A 151 9.45 -15.46 27.09
CA LYS A 151 9.34 -15.85 28.50
C LYS A 151 8.67 -14.72 29.24
N GLU A 152 7.45 -14.94 29.72
CA GLU A 152 6.78 -13.96 30.57
C GLU A 152 7.62 -13.77 31.85
N PRO A 153 8.15 -12.57 32.11
CA PRO A 153 8.98 -12.34 33.29
C PRO A 153 8.13 -12.37 34.56
N SER A 154 8.70 -12.86 35.66
CA SER A 154 8.03 -12.80 36.95
C SER A 154 7.90 -11.34 37.38
N LYS A 155 6.65 -10.84 37.43
CA LYS A 155 6.34 -9.44 37.80
C LYS A 155 6.55 -9.12 39.28
N ARG A 156 6.96 -10.11 40.07
CA ARG A 156 7.19 -10.00 41.51
C ARG A 156 8.55 -10.58 41.85
N ILE A 157 9.29 -9.85 42.67
CA ILE A 157 10.52 -10.30 43.29
C ILE A 157 10.15 -10.63 44.74
N ASP A 158 10.33 -11.87 45.15
CA ASP A 158 10.01 -12.28 46.52
C ASP A 158 11.11 -11.80 47.48
N ASN A 159 10.69 -11.14 48.56
CA ASN A 159 11.57 -10.60 49.62
C ASN A 159 12.72 -9.70 49.11
N PRO A 160 12.42 -8.61 48.38
CA PRO A 160 13.45 -7.75 47.80
C PRO A 160 14.27 -7.09 48.91
N GLN A 161 15.58 -7.30 48.88
CA GLN A 161 16.52 -6.69 49.82
C GLN A 161 17.00 -5.29 49.35
N LEU A 162 16.84 -4.98 48.06
CA LEU A 162 17.31 -3.77 47.40
C LEU A 162 16.28 -3.26 46.37
N ASN A 163 16.42 -2.00 45.98
CA ASN A 163 15.65 -1.42 44.87
C ASN A 163 16.18 -1.94 43.52
N LEU A 164 15.28 -2.28 42.61
CA LEU A 164 15.61 -2.58 41.22
C LEU A 164 15.42 -1.32 40.37
N VAL A 165 16.48 -0.87 39.71
CA VAL A 165 16.42 0.19 38.69
C VAL A 165 16.79 -0.43 37.35
N TYR A 166 15.87 -0.36 36.40
CA TYR A 166 16.09 -0.82 35.03
C TYR A 166 16.14 0.39 34.09
N ILE A 167 17.24 0.51 33.33
CA ILE A 167 17.45 1.58 32.36
C ILE A 167 17.50 0.94 30.98
N TYR A 168 16.52 1.28 30.13
CA TYR A 168 16.53 0.91 28.72
C TYR A 168 17.29 1.97 27.94
N GLY A 169 18.45 1.60 27.37
CA GLY A 169 19.20 2.45 26.48
C GLY A 169 18.69 2.28 25.04
N GLU A 170 17.91 3.24 24.56
CA GLU A 170 17.45 3.24 23.17
C GLU A 170 18.65 3.30 22.22
N SER A 171 18.71 2.36 21.28
CA SER A 171 19.79 2.24 20.28
C SER A 171 21.21 2.13 20.87
N LEU A 172 21.35 1.72 22.14
CA LEU A 172 22.66 1.51 22.76
C LEU A 172 23.25 0.18 22.29
N GLU A 173 24.26 0.25 21.42
CA GLU A 173 24.92 -0.92 20.87
C GLU A 173 26.10 -1.38 21.73
N ARG A 174 26.41 -2.68 21.68
CA ARG A 174 27.60 -3.25 22.35
C ARG A 174 28.91 -2.65 21.84
N THR A 175 28.98 -2.27 20.57
CA THR A 175 30.17 -1.68 19.95
C THR A 175 30.52 -0.33 20.57
N TYR A 176 29.57 0.39 21.16
CA TYR A 176 29.83 1.71 21.77
C TYR A 176 30.65 1.62 23.06
N PHE A 177 30.81 0.41 23.61
CA PHE A 177 31.66 0.13 24.77
C PHE A 177 33.12 -0.18 24.37
N ASP A 178 33.41 -0.32 23.07
CA ASP A 178 34.77 -0.50 22.56
C ASP A 178 35.51 0.85 22.55
N ASN A 179 36.47 1.01 23.45
CA ASN A 179 37.20 2.25 23.63
C ASN A 179 38.30 2.46 22.57
N ASP A 180 38.72 1.40 21.86
CA ASP A 180 39.66 1.51 20.75
C ASP A 180 38.96 2.05 19.50
N ALA A 181 37.71 1.62 19.27
CA ALA A 181 36.88 2.12 18.18
C ALA A 181 36.23 3.48 18.50
N PHE A 182 35.74 3.67 19.73
CA PHE A 182 35.02 4.89 20.17
C PHE A 182 35.57 5.43 21.50
N PRO A 183 36.72 6.14 21.47
CA PRO A 183 37.36 6.63 22.68
C PRO A 183 36.46 7.52 23.56
N ASN A 184 36.30 7.15 24.83
CA ASN A 184 35.53 7.83 25.87
C ASN A 184 34.04 8.06 25.56
N LEU A 185 33.42 7.21 24.73
CA LEU A 185 32.00 7.34 24.40
C LEU A 185 31.07 6.93 25.55
N THR A 186 31.38 5.84 26.26
CA THR A 186 30.57 5.32 27.40
C THR A 186 31.41 5.12 28.67
N PRO A 187 32.04 6.18 29.20
CA PRO A 187 33.10 6.07 30.22
C PRO A 187 32.63 5.49 31.57
N GLU A 188 31.35 5.65 31.91
CA GLU A 188 30.76 5.15 33.17
C GLU A 188 30.03 3.81 33.01
N LEU A 189 29.77 3.37 31.77
CA LEU A 189 29.03 2.15 31.49
C LEU A 189 29.94 0.98 31.05
N GLY A 190 31.12 1.27 30.50
CA GLY A 190 32.09 0.27 30.02
C GLY A 190 33.25 -0.02 30.95
N LYS A 191 33.08 0.22 32.26
CA LYS A 191 34.08 -0.12 33.29
C LYS A 191 34.14 -1.62 33.57
#